data_AF-A0A2V9D6C6-F1
#
_entry.id   AF-A0A2V9D6C6-F1
#
_cell.length_a   1.000
_cell.length_b   1.000
_cell.length_c   1.000
_cell.angle_alpha   90.00
_cell.angle_beta   90.00
_cell.angle_gamma   90.00
#
_symmetry.space_group_name_H-M   'P 1'
#
loop_
_entity.id
_entity.type
_entity.pdbx_description
1 polymer ?
#
loop_
_entity_poly.entity_id
_entity_poly.type
_entity_poly.pdbx_seq_one_letter_code
_entity_poly.pdbx_strand_id
1 'polypeptide(L)'
;MKNFRQHSEARAGSFAALMMLAALAALLVDSARSVAVAQGRPEAGTQSTSAPPKADNTPTGNAKNGRAVYTADGCYECHGREAQGGAGTGPKLGPAPIPFPAFVFQVRSPRDQMPPYTSKVLSDAELADIYAFVQSVPQPPKVDSIPQLK
;
A
#
# COMPACT_ATOMS: atom_id res chain seq x y z
N MET A 1 18.95 -44.33 1.05
CA MET A 1 17.99 -45.31 1.64
C MET A 1 17.66 -44.87 3.07
N LYS A 2 16.38 -45.06 3.49
CA LYS A 2 15.72 -44.72 4.78
C LYS A 2 15.11 -43.31 4.79
N ASN A 3 13.95 -43.08 4.16
CA ASN A 3 12.59 -43.40 4.63
C ASN A 3 12.32 -42.97 6.07
N PHE A 4 11.61 -41.85 6.24
CA PHE A 4 10.45 -41.77 7.13
C PHE A 4 9.48 -40.70 6.62
N ARG A 5 8.58 -41.14 5.74
CA ARG A 5 7.22 -40.61 5.65
C ARG A 5 6.57 -40.80 7.02
N GLN A 6 5.80 -39.79 7.47
CA GLN A 6 4.53 -39.90 8.22
C GLN A 6 4.45 -38.81 9.29
N HIS A 7 3.89 -37.65 8.94
CA HIS A 7 2.99 -36.87 9.80
C HIS A 7 2.10 -36.02 8.89
N SER A 8 1.32 -36.71 8.04
CA SER A 8 0.10 -36.15 7.47
C SER A 8 -1.05 -36.43 8.45
N GLU A 9 -2.07 -35.56 8.41
CA GLU A 9 -3.46 -35.82 8.83
C GLU A 9 -3.77 -35.74 10.34
N ALA A 10 -3.99 -34.53 10.85
CA ALA A 10 -5.04 -34.30 11.87
C ALA A 10 -5.27 -32.80 12.07
N ARG A 11 -6.48 -32.34 11.70
CA ARG A 11 -7.21 -31.10 12.08
C ARG A 11 -7.75 -30.32 10.87
N ALA A 12 -8.31 -31.06 9.92
CA ALA A 12 -9.44 -30.57 9.14
C ALA A 12 -10.72 -30.75 9.97
N GLY A 13 -11.59 -29.73 10.02
CA GLY A 13 -12.99 -29.87 10.45
C GLY A 13 -13.36 -29.26 11.80
N SER A 14 -13.55 -27.94 11.84
CA SER A 14 -14.38 -27.14 12.77
C SER A 14 -13.93 -25.70 12.50
N PHE A 15 -14.63 -24.84 11.75
CA PHE A 15 -15.84 -24.14 12.14
C PHE A 15 -16.52 -23.51 10.91
N ALA A 16 -16.55 -24.22 9.77
CA ALA A 16 -17.17 -23.73 8.52
C ALA A 16 -18.71 -23.84 8.50
N ALA A 17 -19.37 -23.98 9.65
CA ALA A 17 -20.79 -24.31 9.71
C ALA A 17 -21.53 -23.65 10.89
N LEU A 18 -21.49 -22.32 11.00
CA LEU A 18 -22.48 -21.54 11.74
C LEU A 18 -22.39 -20.08 11.29
N MET A 19 -23.53 -19.45 11.05
CA MET A 19 -23.74 -18.05 10.57
C MET A 19 -24.02 -17.85 9.08
N MET A 20 -24.68 -18.81 8.43
CA MET A 20 -25.42 -18.59 7.18
C MET A 20 -26.94 -18.73 7.44
N LEU A 21 -27.55 -17.80 8.19
CA LEU A 21 -29.00 -17.71 8.44
C LEU A 21 -29.40 -16.35 9.07
N ALA A 22 -29.66 -15.33 8.23
CA ALA A 22 -30.51 -14.17 8.57
C ALA A 22 -30.90 -13.45 7.28
N ALA A 23 -31.75 -14.12 6.49
CA ALA A 23 -32.41 -13.58 5.32
C ALA A 23 -33.61 -12.70 5.73
N LEU A 24 -33.78 -11.57 5.02
CA LEU A 24 -35.04 -10.86 4.72
C LEU A 24 -36.01 -10.51 5.87
N ALA A 25 -36.12 -9.21 6.20
CA ALA A 25 -37.39 -8.45 6.30
C ALA A 25 -37.21 -7.09 7.00
N ALA A 26 -37.05 -6.01 6.22
CA ALA A 26 -37.45 -4.66 6.64
C ALA A 26 -37.52 -3.75 5.41
N LEU A 27 -38.49 -4.02 4.54
CA LEU A 27 -39.03 -3.03 3.61
C LEU A 27 -39.93 -2.06 4.41
N LEU A 28 -40.04 -0.84 3.87
CA LEU A 28 -41.10 0.17 4.10
C LEU A 28 -40.91 1.13 5.29
N VAL A 29 -40.31 2.30 5.00
CA VAL A 29 -40.73 3.66 5.42
C VAL A 29 -39.49 4.57 5.35
N ASP A 30 -39.37 5.39 4.30
CA ASP A 30 -39.26 6.83 4.50
C ASP A 30 -39.64 7.56 3.21
N SER A 31 -40.83 8.14 3.25
CA SER A 31 -41.47 8.91 2.21
C SER A 31 -41.00 10.35 2.24
N ALA A 32 -40.54 10.84 1.09
CA ALA A 32 -40.81 12.18 0.56
C ALA A 32 -40.52 13.42 1.43
N ARG A 33 -39.48 14.18 1.03
CA ARG A 33 -39.39 15.67 0.92
C ARG A 33 -37.90 16.03 0.97
N SER A 34 -37.30 16.74 0.02
CA SER A 34 -37.73 18.04 -0.47
C SER A 34 -37.13 18.32 -1.86
N VAL A 35 -37.98 18.65 -2.82
CA VAL A 35 -37.58 19.45 -3.99
C VAL A 35 -37.71 20.90 -3.56
N ALA A 36 -36.57 21.56 -3.30
CA ALA A 36 -36.50 23.01 -3.24
C ALA A 36 -35.60 23.45 -4.40
N VAL A 37 -36.24 23.70 -5.54
CA VAL A 37 -35.69 24.49 -6.64
C VAL A 37 -35.65 25.94 -6.17
N ALA A 38 -34.46 26.46 -5.90
CA ALA A 38 -34.21 27.90 -5.84
C ALA A 38 -33.29 28.26 -6.99
N GLN A 39 -33.87 28.82 -8.04
CA GLN A 39 -33.14 29.42 -9.15
C GLN A 39 -32.57 30.78 -8.68
N GLY A 40 -31.26 30.82 -8.45
CA GLY A 40 -30.47 32.05 -8.34
C GLY A 40 -29.44 32.06 -9.47
N ARG A 41 -29.39 33.15 -10.24
CA ARG A 41 -28.45 33.42 -11.35
C ARG A 41 -27.49 34.55 -10.91
N PRO A 42 -26.38 34.79 -11.62
CA PRO A 42 -25.03 34.44 -11.20
C PRO A 42 -24.21 35.67 -10.75
N GLU A 43 -23.36 35.49 -9.73
CA GLU A 43 -22.27 36.42 -9.45
C GLU A 43 -20.93 35.87 -9.94
N ALA A 44 -20.14 36.80 -10.46
CA ALA A 44 -18.91 36.60 -11.18
C ALA A 44 -17.76 36.10 -10.29
N GLY A 45 -16.92 35.26 -10.89
CA GLY A 45 -15.47 35.36 -10.73
C GLY A 45 -14.89 35.06 -9.35
N THR A 46 -14.83 33.79 -8.98
CA THR A 46 -13.57 33.24 -8.44
C THR A 46 -13.49 31.76 -8.81
N GLN A 47 -12.68 31.46 -9.83
CA GLN A 47 -12.32 30.08 -10.15
C GLN A 47 -11.45 29.55 -9.03
N SER A 48 -12.08 28.98 -8.01
CA SER A 48 -11.43 28.06 -7.09
C SER A 48 -11.11 26.80 -7.89
N THR A 49 -9.89 26.72 -8.42
CA THR A 49 -9.33 25.47 -8.93
C THR A 49 -9.05 24.55 -7.74
N SER A 50 -10.12 24.03 -7.14
CA SER A 50 -10.04 22.88 -6.25
C SER A 50 -9.78 21.68 -7.15
N ALA A 51 -8.51 21.31 -7.31
CA ALA A 51 -8.17 20.03 -7.89
C ALA A 51 -8.97 18.93 -7.15
N PRO A 52 -9.58 17.96 -7.86
CA PRO A 52 -10.30 16.88 -7.20
C PRO A 52 -9.35 16.17 -6.21
N PRO A 53 -9.82 15.77 -5.02
CA PRO A 53 -9.01 15.00 -4.10
C PRO A 53 -8.52 13.78 -4.86
N LYS A 54 -7.19 13.66 -5.00
CA LYS A 54 -6.57 12.46 -5.54
C LYS A 54 -7.00 11.32 -4.62
N ALA A 55 -7.96 10.52 -5.07
CA ALA A 55 -8.31 9.32 -4.36
C ALA A 55 -7.06 8.44 -4.35
N ASP A 56 -6.38 8.40 -3.20
CA ASP A 56 -5.24 7.53 -2.95
C ASP A 56 -5.77 6.09 -2.88
N ASN A 57 -6.02 5.51 -4.06
CA ASN A 57 -6.28 4.08 -4.24
C ASN A 57 -4.96 3.31 -4.08
N THR A 58 -4.30 3.47 -2.93
CA THR A 58 -3.19 2.62 -2.53
C THR A 58 -3.79 1.31 -2.02
N PRO A 59 -3.49 0.16 -2.63
CA PRO A 59 -3.95 -1.12 -2.12
C PRO A 59 -3.46 -1.33 -0.69
N THR A 60 -4.30 -1.91 0.17
CA THR A 60 -3.88 -2.34 1.50
C THR A 60 -2.82 -3.42 1.38
N GLY A 61 -1.59 -3.13 1.82
CA GLY A 61 -0.47 -4.09 1.84
C GLY A 61 -0.07 -4.51 3.26
N ASN A 62 0.64 -5.62 3.36
CA ASN A 62 1.24 -6.16 4.58
C ASN A 62 2.72 -5.75 4.68
N ALA A 63 3.02 -4.77 5.54
CA ALA A 63 4.38 -4.26 5.72
C ALA A 63 5.40 -5.31 6.18
N LYS A 64 4.98 -6.32 6.96
CA LYS A 64 5.89 -7.41 7.39
C LYS A 64 6.27 -8.29 6.20
N ASN A 65 5.30 -8.66 5.37
CA ASN A 65 5.58 -9.40 4.13
C ASN A 65 6.41 -8.54 3.16
N GLY A 66 6.06 -7.27 3.03
CA GLY A 66 6.77 -6.32 2.19
C GLY A 66 8.25 -6.22 2.51
N ARG A 67 8.61 -6.18 3.80
CA ARG A 67 10.02 -6.21 4.23
C ARG A 67 10.72 -7.52 3.83
N ALA A 68 10.03 -8.65 3.94
CA ALA A 68 10.58 -9.95 3.57
C ALA A 68 10.85 -10.01 2.06
N VAL A 69 9.89 -9.62 1.22
CA VAL A 69 10.05 -9.59 -0.24
C VAL A 69 11.10 -8.56 -0.65
N TYR A 70 11.07 -7.35 -0.09
CA TYR A 70 12.07 -6.30 -0.32
C TYR A 70 13.51 -6.79 -0.06
N THR A 71 13.66 -7.68 0.92
CA THR A 71 14.96 -8.30 1.22
C THR A 71 15.28 -9.45 0.27
N ALA A 72 14.32 -10.33 0.00
CA ALA A 72 14.49 -11.50 -0.86
C ALA A 72 14.81 -11.12 -2.31
N ASP A 73 14.18 -10.06 -2.81
CA ASP A 73 14.31 -9.59 -4.20
C ASP A 73 15.45 -8.57 -4.37
N GLY A 74 16.25 -8.35 -3.33
CA GLY A 74 17.48 -7.56 -3.39
C GLY A 74 17.27 -6.04 -3.47
N CYS A 75 16.06 -5.52 -3.24
CA CYS A 75 15.80 -4.08 -3.28
C CYS A 75 16.69 -3.30 -2.30
N TYR A 76 17.03 -3.92 -1.17
CA TYR A 76 17.88 -3.34 -0.13
C TYR A 76 19.32 -3.07 -0.58
N GLU A 77 19.82 -3.74 -1.62
CA GLU A 77 21.21 -3.60 -2.06
C GLU A 77 21.48 -2.17 -2.55
N CYS A 78 20.47 -1.54 -3.17
CA CYS A 78 20.56 -0.16 -3.63
C CYS A 78 19.86 0.82 -2.66
N HIS A 79 18.73 0.42 -2.08
CA HIS A 79 17.88 1.33 -1.31
C HIS A 79 18.05 1.19 0.22
N GLY A 80 18.97 0.35 0.68
CA GLY A 80 19.23 0.07 2.09
C GLY A 80 18.15 -0.78 2.76
N ARG A 81 18.45 -1.42 3.89
CA ARG A 81 17.54 -2.39 4.54
C ARG A 81 16.25 -1.77 5.09
N GLU A 82 16.35 -0.57 5.64
CA GLU A 82 15.22 0.29 6.06
C GLU A 82 14.71 1.24 4.96
N ALA A 83 14.90 0.95 3.68
CA ALA A 83 14.45 1.80 2.57
C ALA A 83 14.91 3.29 2.66
N GLN A 84 16.13 3.48 3.17
CA GLN A 84 16.71 4.77 3.60
C GLN A 84 17.59 5.38 2.52
N GLY A 85 17.81 4.63 1.43
CA GLY A 85 18.74 4.94 0.36
C GLY A 85 20.15 4.48 0.68
N GLY A 86 20.99 4.48 -0.35
CA GLY A 86 22.43 4.30 -0.24
C GLY A 86 23.15 5.41 -0.98
N ALA A 87 24.35 5.77 -0.51
CA ALA A 87 25.14 6.82 -1.12
C ALA A 87 25.57 6.39 -2.55
N GLY A 88 24.94 6.99 -3.56
CA GLY A 88 25.23 6.73 -4.97
C GLY A 88 24.66 5.42 -5.53
N THR A 89 24.00 4.58 -4.73
CA THR A 89 23.44 3.30 -5.18
C THR A 89 21.93 3.36 -5.40
N GLY A 90 21.19 4.13 -4.61
CA GLY A 90 19.74 4.27 -4.78
C GLY A 90 19.15 5.33 -3.84
N PRO A 91 18.10 6.05 -4.27
CA PRO A 91 17.47 7.08 -3.44
C PRO A 91 16.76 6.51 -2.21
N LYS A 92 16.53 7.36 -1.22
CA LYS A 92 15.64 7.09 -0.07
C LYS A 92 14.21 6.88 -0.55
N LEU A 93 13.57 5.81 -0.07
CA LEU A 93 12.20 5.46 -0.44
C LEU A 93 11.21 5.78 0.70
N GLY A 94 11.56 5.44 1.94
CA GLY A 94 10.69 5.64 3.11
C GLY A 94 11.03 6.90 3.90
N PRO A 95 10.14 7.40 4.77
CA PRO A 95 8.76 6.93 4.98
C PRO A 95 7.72 7.51 4.02
N ALA A 96 8.14 8.46 3.17
CA ALA A 96 7.26 9.19 2.28
C ALA A 96 7.58 8.80 0.83
N PRO A 97 7.12 7.62 0.37
CA PRO A 97 7.34 7.21 -1.01
C PRO A 97 6.54 8.08 -1.97
N ILE A 98 6.92 8.02 -3.25
CA ILE A 98 6.11 8.56 -4.34
C ILE A 98 4.73 7.87 -4.38
N PRO A 99 3.69 8.47 -5.01
CA PRO A 99 2.36 7.86 -5.08
C PRO A 99 2.40 6.44 -5.66
N PHE A 100 1.54 5.55 -5.16
CA PHE A 100 1.59 4.12 -5.51
C PHE A 100 1.61 3.83 -7.03
N PRO A 101 0.79 4.47 -7.90
CA PRO A 101 0.89 4.23 -9.34
C PRO A 101 2.26 4.58 -9.95
N ALA A 102 2.90 5.65 -9.44
CA ALA A 102 4.24 6.04 -9.87
C ALA A 102 5.31 5.10 -9.30
N PHE A 103 5.11 4.57 -8.10
CA PHE A 103 5.94 3.52 -7.51
C PHE A 103 5.90 2.24 -8.35
N VAL A 104 4.69 1.79 -8.73
CA VAL A 104 4.53 0.64 -9.63
C VAL A 104 5.23 0.89 -10.95
N PHE A 105 4.99 2.04 -11.59
CA PHE A 105 5.64 2.39 -12.84
C PHE A 105 7.17 2.34 -12.73
N GLN A 106 7.74 2.92 -11.66
CA GLN A 106 9.18 2.91 -11.44
C GLN A 106 9.75 1.49 -11.27
N VAL A 107 9.02 0.59 -10.59
CA VAL A 107 9.50 -0.79 -10.37
C VAL A 107 9.37 -1.65 -11.63
N ARG A 108 8.32 -1.43 -12.43
CA ARG A 108 8.09 -2.17 -13.68
C ARG A 108 8.92 -1.63 -14.85
N SER A 109 9.14 -0.32 -14.90
CA SER A 109 9.84 0.40 -15.97
C SER A 109 10.81 1.42 -15.37
N PRO A 110 11.89 0.94 -14.74
CA PRO A 110 12.83 1.78 -14.02
C PRO A 110 13.67 2.66 -14.93
N ARG A 111 14.22 3.69 -14.31
CA ARG A 111 15.26 4.58 -14.85
C ARG A 111 16.61 4.24 -14.23
N ASP A 112 17.66 4.69 -14.90
CA ASP A 112 19.06 4.54 -14.48
C ASP A 112 19.49 3.07 -14.34
N GLN A 113 20.12 2.71 -13.22
CA GLN A 113 20.72 1.40 -12.97
C GLN A 113 19.78 0.42 -12.25
N MET A 114 18.54 0.82 -11.97
CA MET A 114 17.58 -0.05 -11.27
C MET A 114 17.07 -1.13 -12.24
N PRO A 115 17.17 -2.43 -11.90
CA PRO A 115 16.71 -3.50 -12.77
C PRO A 115 15.17 -3.56 -12.81
N PRO A 116 14.56 -3.96 -13.95
CA PRO A 116 13.11 -4.07 -14.06
C PRO A 116 12.57 -5.31 -13.32
N TYR A 117 11.59 -5.10 -12.44
CA TYR A 117 10.87 -6.19 -11.78
C TYR A 117 9.52 -6.38 -12.47
N THR A 118 9.42 -7.37 -13.34
CA THR A 118 8.16 -7.68 -14.03
C THR A 118 7.18 -8.42 -13.13
N SER A 119 5.90 -8.50 -13.51
CA SER A 119 4.88 -9.25 -12.78
C SER A 119 5.16 -10.76 -12.66
N LYS A 120 6.12 -11.29 -13.43
CA LYS A 120 6.58 -12.68 -13.32
C LYS A 120 7.55 -12.89 -12.15
N VAL A 121 8.26 -11.85 -11.73
CA VAL A 121 9.25 -11.91 -10.64
C VAL A 121 8.63 -11.41 -9.33
N LEU A 122 7.85 -10.34 -9.43
CA LEU A 122 7.23 -9.68 -8.28
C LEU A 122 5.77 -9.40 -8.61
N SER A 123 4.82 -10.03 -7.92
CA SER A 123 3.39 -9.82 -8.16
C SER A 123 2.93 -8.41 -7.75
N ASP A 124 1.74 -7.98 -8.20
CA ASP A 124 1.19 -6.68 -7.80
C ASP A 124 0.82 -6.64 -6.31
N ALA A 125 0.46 -7.79 -5.73
CA ALA A 125 0.18 -7.92 -4.30
C ALA A 125 1.46 -7.75 -3.46
N GLU A 126 2.54 -8.43 -3.86
CA GLU A 126 3.84 -8.25 -3.20
C GLU A 126 4.39 -6.83 -3.36
N LEU A 127 4.13 -6.19 -4.50
CA LEU A 127 4.51 -4.81 -4.73
C LEU A 127 3.73 -3.83 -3.82
N ALA A 128 2.45 -4.10 -3.56
CA ALA A 128 1.66 -3.37 -2.57
C ALA A 128 2.18 -3.60 -1.14
N ASP A 129 2.60 -4.83 -0.82
CA ASP A 129 3.21 -5.15 0.47
C ASP A 129 4.53 -4.39 0.67
N ILE A 130 5.41 -4.36 -0.34
CA ILE A 130 6.65 -3.57 -0.32
C ILE A 130 6.31 -2.09 -0.11
N TYR A 131 5.30 -1.57 -0.81
CA TYR A 131 4.88 -0.18 -0.64
C TYR A 131 4.40 0.12 0.80
N ALA A 132 3.67 -0.81 1.42
CA ALA A 132 3.28 -0.72 2.82
C ALA A 132 4.50 -0.76 3.76
N PHE A 133 5.50 -1.59 3.46
CA PHE A 133 6.78 -1.60 4.19
C PHE A 133 7.48 -0.25 4.11
N VAL A 134 7.64 0.31 2.91
CA VAL A 134 8.32 1.59 2.70
C VAL A 134 7.62 2.74 3.45
N GLN A 135 6.29 2.76 3.49
CA GLN A 135 5.52 3.73 4.28
C GLN A 135 5.69 3.55 5.80
N SER A 136 5.88 2.31 6.26
CA SER A 136 5.99 1.99 7.68
C SER A 136 7.34 2.36 8.32
N VAL A 137 8.34 2.72 7.52
CA VAL A 137 9.67 3.10 8.02
C VAL A 137 9.55 4.33 8.94
N PRO A 138 10.22 4.37 10.11
CA PRO A 138 10.21 5.55 10.96
C PRO A 138 10.88 6.76 10.32
N GLN A 139 10.38 7.97 10.60
CA GLN A 139 11.08 9.19 10.20
C GLN A 139 12.41 9.31 10.96
N PRO A 140 13.52 9.65 10.28
CA PRO A 140 14.79 9.87 10.94
C PRO A 140 14.70 11.09 11.89
N PRO A 141 15.42 11.09 13.02
CA PRO A 141 15.52 12.25 13.89
C PRO A 141 16.04 13.49 13.15
N LYS A 142 15.62 14.68 13.59
CA LYS A 142 16.17 15.94 13.07
C LYS A 142 17.64 16.09 13.48
N VAL A 143 18.48 16.66 12.62
CA VAL A 143 19.93 16.84 12.88
C VAL A 143 20.17 17.55 14.22
N ASP A 144 19.46 18.65 14.49
CA ASP A 144 19.62 19.44 15.71
C ASP A 144 19.16 18.73 17.00
N SER A 145 18.46 17.60 16.87
CA SER A 145 18.06 16.75 17.98
C SER A 145 19.11 15.71 18.37
N ILE A 146 20.20 15.59 17.60
CA ILE A 146 21.30 14.65 17.83
C ILE A 146 22.48 15.42 18.45
N PRO A 147 22.77 15.26 19.77
CA PRO A 147 23.81 16.04 20.45
C PRO A 147 25.22 15.92 19.84
N GLN A 148 25.51 14.81 19.16
CA GLN A 148 26.81 14.52 18.56
C GLN A 148 27.07 15.27 17.25
N LEU A 149 26.07 15.94 16.66
CA LEU A 149 26.16 16.64 15.37
C LEU A 149 26.11 18.17 15.50
N LYS A 150 26.33 18.69 16.71
CA LYS A 150 26.38 20.14 17.00
C LYS A 150 27.82 20.62 17.12
#